data_AF-A0A3E2WMN6-F1
#
_entry.id   AF-A0A3E2WMN6-F1
#
_cell.length_a   1.000
_cell.length_b   1.000
_cell.length_c   1.000
_cell.angle_alpha   90.00
_cell.angle_beta   90.00
_cell.angle_gamma   90.00
#
_symmetry.space_group_name_H-M   'P 1'
#
loop_
_entity.id
_entity.type
_entity.pdbx_description
1 polymer ?
#
loop_
_entity_poly.entity_id
_entity_poly.type
_entity_poly.pdbx_seq_one_letter_code
_entity_poly.pdbx_strand_id
1 'polypeptide(L)'
;MGVKVYIKLYPDRIRKLQEASQRAFELTVQAVLTDAQQSQTIPKNNGELERSGFVETDVKSMVAHIIFDTPYARRLYWHPEYGFRHDKNQYAGGLWMQTYIDGPKKEFVKDTYGKFLKQLGGGLIT
;
A
#
# COMPACT_ATOMS: atom_id res chain seq x y z
N MET A 1 24.47 -14.79 36.53
CA MET A 1 25.07 -15.81 35.63
C MET A 1 24.75 -15.42 34.20
N GLY A 2 25.75 -15.29 33.32
CA GLY A 2 25.54 -15.05 31.90
C GLY A 2 25.60 -16.37 31.13
N VAL A 3 24.58 -16.67 30.33
CA VAL A 3 24.55 -17.87 29.48
C VAL A 3 25.25 -17.55 28.16
N LYS A 4 26.24 -18.37 27.76
CA LYS A 4 26.86 -18.28 26.43
C LYS A 4 25.98 -18.99 25.41
N VAL A 5 25.52 -18.25 24.41
CA VAL A 5 24.77 -18.79 23.26
C VAL A 5 25.64 -18.67 22.01
N TYR A 6 25.74 -19.76 21.25
CA TYR A 6 26.44 -19.79 19.97
C TYR A 6 25.42 -19.65 18.84
N ILE A 7 25.55 -18.60 18.02
CA ILE A 7 24.66 -18.29 16.90
C ILE A 7 25.41 -18.51 15.59
N LYS A 8 24.81 -19.28 14.67
CA LYS A 8 25.31 -19.44 13.30
C LYS A 8 24.54 -18.53 12.35
N LEU A 9 25.20 -17.52 11.82
CA LEU A 9 24.63 -16.59 10.84
C LEU A 9 24.94 -17.03 9.41
N TYR A 10 23.97 -16.83 8.52
CA TYR A 10 24.10 -17.08 7.08
C TYR A 10 23.97 -15.75 6.32
N PRO A 11 25.07 -14.99 6.13
CA PRO A 11 25.02 -13.63 5.61
C PRO A 11 24.29 -13.52 4.27
N ASP A 12 24.51 -14.46 3.36
CA ASP A 12 23.84 -14.47 2.06
C ASP A 12 22.33 -14.67 2.15
N ARG A 13 21.86 -15.50 3.07
CA ARG A 13 20.42 -15.70 3.28
C ARG A 13 19.79 -14.47 3.93
N ILE A 14 20.50 -13.83 4.86
CA ILE A 14 20.06 -12.59 5.50
C ILE A 14 19.93 -11.47 4.46
N ARG A 15 20.95 -11.30 3.59
CA ARG A 15 20.90 -10.31 2.50
C ARG A 15 19.73 -10.56 1.55
N LYS A 16 19.52 -11.81 1.13
CA LYS A 16 18.36 -12.17 0.28
C LYS A 16 17.02 -11.83 0.95
N LEU A 17 16.89 -12.06 2.26
CA LEU A 17 15.69 -11.70 3.00
C LEU A 17 15.49 -10.19 3.08
N GLN A 18 16.57 -9.42 3.25
CA GLN A 18 16.51 -7.95 3.25
C GLN A 18 16.07 -7.41 1.88
N GLU A 19 16.66 -7.91 0.79
CA GLU A 19 16.29 -7.53 -0.58
C GLU A 19 14.84 -7.94 -0.89
N ALA A 20 14.43 -9.15 -0.50
CA ALA A 20 13.06 -9.61 -0.67
C ALA A 20 12.06 -8.75 0.12
N SER A 21 12.42 -8.33 1.34
CA SER A 21 11.61 -7.43 2.17
C SER A 21 11.41 -6.06 1.53
N GLN A 22 12.49 -5.44 1.05
CA GLN A 22 12.44 -4.14 0.37
C GLN A 22 11.57 -4.19 -0.89
N ARG A 23 11.76 -5.23 -1.72
CA ARG A 23 10.98 -5.40 -2.94
C ARG A 23 9.53 -5.77 -2.67
N ALA A 24 9.26 -6.58 -1.65
CA ALA A 24 7.89 -6.88 -1.22
C ALA A 24 7.17 -5.61 -0.77
N PHE A 25 7.87 -4.72 -0.07
CA PHE A 25 7.34 -3.42 0.35
C PHE A 25 6.96 -2.54 -0.86
N GLU A 26 7.87 -2.33 -1.81
CA GLU A 26 7.58 -1.55 -3.03
C GLU A 26 6.35 -2.09 -3.79
N LEU A 27 6.28 -3.40 -3.99
CA LEU A 27 5.15 -4.05 -4.66
C LEU A 27 3.84 -3.91 -3.87
N THR A 28 3.91 -3.95 -2.55
CA THR A 28 2.73 -3.78 -1.68
C THR A 28 2.15 -2.39 -1.86
N VAL A 29 2.98 -1.34 -1.85
CA VAL A 29 2.49 0.03 -1.97
C VAL A 29 1.87 0.27 -3.35
N GLN A 30 2.50 -0.24 -4.41
CA GLN A 30 1.93 -0.26 -5.77
C GLN A 30 0.57 -0.98 -5.83
N ALA A 31 0.47 -2.12 -5.15
CA ALA A 31 -0.78 -2.89 -5.08
C ALA A 31 -1.89 -2.13 -4.35
N VAL A 32 -1.56 -1.37 -3.29
CA VAL A 32 -2.54 -0.52 -2.59
C VAL A 32 -3.06 0.59 -3.51
N LEU A 33 -2.19 1.29 -4.25
CA LEU A 33 -2.63 2.30 -5.22
C LEU A 33 -3.52 1.69 -6.31
N THR A 34 -3.11 0.55 -6.86
CA THR A 34 -3.86 -0.17 -7.91
C THR A 34 -5.24 -0.58 -7.41
N ASP A 35 -5.30 -1.17 -6.21
CA ASP A 35 -6.57 -1.58 -5.60
C ASP A 35 -7.47 -0.37 -5.29
N ALA A 36 -6.90 0.77 -4.86
CA ALA A 36 -7.67 1.99 -4.63
C ALA A 36 -8.31 2.52 -5.93
N GLN A 37 -7.57 2.50 -7.04
CA GLN A 37 -8.09 2.88 -8.36
C GLN A 37 -9.19 1.91 -8.85
N GLN A 38 -9.02 0.61 -8.60
CA GLN A 38 -9.98 -0.43 -9.02
C GLN A 38 -11.22 -0.51 -8.13
N SER A 39 -11.16 0.02 -6.90
CA SER A 39 -12.26 -0.04 -5.93
C SER A 39 -13.48 0.80 -6.31
N GLN A 40 -13.37 1.65 -7.35
CA GLN A 40 -14.43 2.58 -7.77
C GLN A 40 -14.89 3.51 -6.64
N THR A 41 -14.03 3.79 -5.66
CA THR A 41 -14.30 4.68 -4.52
C THR A 41 -13.83 6.11 -4.75
N ILE A 42 -12.91 6.31 -5.68
CA ILE A 42 -12.35 7.63 -6.00
C ILE A 42 -13.37 8.42 -6.84
N PRO A 43 -13.72 9.67 -6.48
CA PRO A 43 -14.61 10.50 -7.27
C PRO A 43 -14.10 10.75 -8.69
N LYS A 44 -14.97 10.58 -9.70
CA LYS A 44 -14.58 10.61 -11.11
C LYS A 44 -15.50 11.47 -11.96
N ASN A 45 -14.92 12.50 -12.58
CA ASN A 45 -15.56 13.27 -13.66
C ASN A 45 -14.89 12.94 -15.00
N ASN A 46 -13.66 13.43 -15.20
CA ASN A 46 -12.82 13.18 -16.38
C ASN A 46 -11.69 12.15 -16.13
N GLY A 47 -11.53 11.68 -14.89
CA GLY A 47 -10.52 10.71 -14.48
C GLY A 47 -9.19 11.28 -14.01
N GLU A 48 -9.00 12.60 -13.97
CA GLU A 48 -7.70 13.19 -13.61
C GLU A 48 -7.29 12.89 -12.17
N LEU A 49 -8.24 12.86 -11.23
CA LEU A 49 -7.94 12.52 -9.84
C LEU A 49 -7.30 11.13 -9.73
N GLU A 50 -7.90 10.13 -10.38
CA GLU A 50 -7.42 8.75 -10.37
C GLU A 50 -6.05 8.62 -11.06
N ARG A 51 -5.85 9.32 -12.19
CA ARG A 51 -4.58 9.36 -12.93
C ARG A 51 -3.46 10.08 -12.20
N SER A 52 -3.78 11.07 -11.37
CA SER A 52 -2.82 11.79 -10.54
C SER A 52 -2.28 10.97 -9.37
N GLY A 53 -2.83 9.77 -9.15
CA GLY A 53 -2.38 8.85 -8.12
C GLY A 53 -0.99 8.30 -8.43
N PHE A 54 0.00 8.58 -7.57
CA PHE A 54 1.32 7.96 -7.66
C PHE A 54 1.86 7.61 -6.26
N VAL A 55 2.96 6.87 -6.25
CA VAL A 55 3.63 6.41 -5.03
C VAL A 55 5.02 7.04 -4.95
N GLU A 56 5.37 7.56 -3.79
CA GLU A 56 6.76 7.84 -3.40
C GLU A 56 7.17 6.88 -2.29
N THR A 57 8.34 6.26 -2.43
CA THR A 57 8.84 5.26 -1.48
C THR A 57 10.24 5.64 -0.99
N ASP A 58 10.43 5.64 0.32
CA ASP A 58 11.74 5.61 0.96
C ASP A 58 12.02 4.20 1.49
N VAL A 59 12.71 3.43 0.67
CA VAL A 59 13.06 2.03 0.95
C VAL A 59 14.00 1.88 2.14
N LYS A 60 14.77 2.92 2.49
CA LYS A 60 15.69 2.86 3.64
C LYS A 60 14.94 2.94 4.95
N SER A 61 13.95 3.84 5.03
CA SER A 61 13.08 3.97 6.21
C SER A 61 11.87 3.03 6.18
N MET A 62 11.64 2.34 5.06
CA MET A 62 10.44 1.52 4.82
C MET A 62 9.15 2.33 4.97
N VAL A 63 9.18 3.58 4.51
CA VAL A 63 8.06 4.51 4.51
C VAL A 63 7.65 4.81 3.08
N ALA A 64 6.36 4.89 2.82
CA ALA A 64 5.84 5.25 1.50
C ALA A 64 4.63 6.16 1.61
N HIS A 65 4.45 6.97 0.58
CA HIS A 65 3.38 7.93 0.42
C HIS A 65 2.59 7.58 -0.83
N ILE A 66 1.26 7.51 -0.70
CA ILE A 66 0.34 7.43 -1.82
C ILE A 66 -0.26 8.82 -1.98
N ILE A 67 0.00 9.45 -3.13
CA ILE A 67 -0.25 10.87 -3.36
C ILE A 67 -1.24 11.00 -4.51
N PHE A 68 -2.23 11.88 -4.35
CA PHE A 68 -3.17 12.28 -5.40
C PHE A 68 -2.97 13.76 -5.70
N ASP A 69 -2.22 14.06 -6.75
CA ASP A 69 -1.78 15.42 -7.07
C ASP A 69 -2.79 16.18 -7.94
N THR A 70 -3.94 16.52 -7.36
CA THR A 70 -4.86 17.49 -7.95
C THR A 70 -5.25 18.55 -6.91
N PRO A 71 -5.48 19.82 -7.33
CA PRO A 71 -5.84 20.91 -6.41
C PRO A 71 -7.09 20.63 -5.56
N TYR A 72 -7.98 19.77 -6.07
CA TYR A 72 -9.24 19.44 -5.42
C TYR A 72 -9.22 18.10 -4.66
N ALA A 73 -8.15 17.30 -4.73
CA ALA A 73 -8.06 16.00 -4.06
C ALA A 73 -8.35 16.10 -2.56
N ARG A 74 -7.64 17.00 -1.86
CA ARG A 74 -7.82 17.22 -0.41
C ARG A 74 -9.25 17.61 -0.06
N ARG A 75 -9.86 18.50 -0.85
CA ARG A 75 -11.24 18.95 -0.64
C ARG A 75 -12.24 17.82 -0.85
N LEU A 76 -12.05 16.95 -1.84
CA LEU A 76 -12.96 15.81 -2.02
C LEU A 76 -12.73 14.73 -0.98
N TYR A 77 -11.49 14.53 -0.53
CA TYR A 77 -11.13 13.49 0.43
C TYR A 77 -11.77 13.75 1.80
N TRP A 78 -11.66 14.97 2.34
CA TRP A 78 -12.11 15.27 3.70
C TRP A 78 -13.58 15.67 3.82
N HIS A 79 -14.34 15.62 2.73
CA HIS A 79 -15.75 16.01 2.70
C HIS A 79 -16.65 14.86 2.22
N PRO A 80 -16.79 13.77 3.01
CA PRO A 80 -17.64 12.64 2.65
C PRO A 80 -19.14 12.99 2.55
N GLU A 81 -19.57 14.13 3.08
CA GLU A 81 -20.95 14.63 3.03
C GLU A 81 -21.40 15.15 1.66
N TYR A 82 -20.48 15.31 0.70
CA TYR A 82 -20.83 15.79 -0.63
C TYR A 82 -21.67 14.77 -1.43
N GLY A 83 -22.54 15.29 -2.29
CA GLY A 83 -23.30 14.49 -3.26
C GLY A 83 -22.41 14.03 -4.41
N PHE A 84 -21.62 13.00 -4.20
CA PHE A 84 -20.73 12.45 -5.23
C PHE A 84 -21.53 11.88 -6.40
N ARG A 85 -20.95 11.97 -7.60
CA ARG A 85 -21.51 11.35 -8.79
C ARG A 85 -21.11 9.88 -8.85
N HIS A 86 -22.08 9.02 -9.12
CA HIS A 86 -21.91 7.56 -9.17
C HIS A 86 -21.99 6.97 -10.59
N ASP A 87 -22.07 7.81 -11.63
CA ASP A 87 -22.23 7.37 -13.02
C ASP A 87 -20.99 6.66 -13.60
N LYS A 88 -19.80 6.95 -13.05
CA LYS A 88 -18.54 6.32 -13.46
C LYS A 88 -17.98 5.36 -12.43
N ASN A 89 -18.04 5.76 -11.16
CA ASN A 89 -17.52 5.01 -10.03
C ASN A 89 -18.67 4.84 -9.03
N GLN A 90 -19.21 3.62 -8.95
CA GLN A 90 -20.45 3.36 -8.22
C GLN A 90 -20.32 3.61 -6.70
N TYR A 91 -19.10 3.49 -6.16
CA TYR A 91 -18.81 3.67 -4.74
C TYR A 91 -18.09 5.00 -4.47
N ALA A 92 -18.15 5.97 -5.40
CA ALA A 92 -17.48 7.25 -5.27
C ALA A 92 -17.85 7.95 -3.96
N GLY A 93 -16.84 8.36 -3.19
CA GLY A 93 -17.02 9.03 -1.91
C GLY A 93 -15.78 9.78 -1.46
N GLY A 94 -15.89 10.49 -0.34
CA GLY A 94 -14.73 10.99 0.40
C GLY A 94 -13.98 9.85 1.11
N LEU A 95 -12.85 10.17 1.75
CA LEU A 95 -12.09 9.24 2.59
C LEU A 95 -11.75 7.90 1.91
N TRP A 96 -11.54 7.89 0.59
CA TRP A 96 -11.38 6.65 -0.19
C TRP A 96 -10.18 5.78 0.22
N MET A 97 -9.19 6.33 0.93
CA MET A 97 -8.04 5.60 1.49
C MET A 97 -8.29 5.06 2.90
N GLN A 98 -9.34 5.53 3.58
CA GLN A 98 -9.65 5.15 4.97
C GLN A 98 -9.94 3.65 5.11
N THR A 99 -10.42 3.00 4.05
CA THR A 99 -10.67 1.55 4.02
C THR A 99 -9.45 0.70 4.36
N TYR A 100 -8.24 1.19 4.06
CA TYR A 100 -6.98 0.50 4.37
C TYR A 100 -6.47 0.77 5.79
N ILE A 101 -7.06 1.71 6.51
CA ILE A 101 -6.66 2.11 7.87
C ILE A 101 -7.51 1.37 8.89
N ASP A 102 -8.83 1.57 8.85
CA ASP A 102 -9.78 1.01 9.82
C ASP A 102 -11.03 0.38 9.18
N GLY A 103 -11.13 0.39 7.85
CA GLY A 103 -12.22 -0.23 7.11
C GLY A 103 -12.02 -1.72 6.79
N PRO A 104 -12.83 -2.26 5.86
CA PRO A 104 -12.79 -3.67 5.49
C PRO A 104 -11.45 -4.14 4.91
N LYS A 105 -10.65 -3.23 4.35
CA LYS A 105 -9.34 -3.52 3.75
C LYS A 105 -8.16 -3.26 4.69
N LYS A 106 -8.38 -3.10 6.00
CA LYS A 106 -7.30 -2.85 6.99
C LYS A 106 -6.18 -3.89 7.00
N GLU A 107 -6.48 -5.15 6.70
CA GLU A 107 -5.45 -6.21 6.63
C GLU A 107 -4.81 -6.35 5.24
N PHE A 108 -5.35 -5.66 4.21
CA PHE A 108 -4.88 -5.78 2.83
C PHE A 108 -3.38 -5.51 2.69
N VAL A 109 -2.86 -4.48 3.38
CA VAL A 109 -1.44 -4.12 3.34
C VAL A 109 -0.57 -5.25 3.90
N LYS A 110 -0.93 -5.80 5.07
CA LYS A 110 -0.18 -6.87 5.72
C LYS A 110 -0.25 -8.17 4.92
N ASP A 111 -1.44 -8.53 4.45
CA ASP A 111 -1.66 -9.76 3.70
C ASP A 111 -0.92 -9.74 2.36
N THR A 112 -0.97 -8.60 1.66
CA THR A 112 -0.30 -8.40 0.38
C THR A 112 1.22 -8.41 0.56
N TYR A 113 1.72 -7.73 1.58
CA TYR A 113 3.14 -7.78 1.93
C TYR A 113 3.60 -9.20 2.26
N GLY A 114 2.86 -9.94 3.09
CA GLY A 114 3.17 -11.33 3.43
C GLY A 114 3.21 -12.25 2.21
N LYS A 115 2.27 -12.07 1.26
CA LYS A 115 2.25 -12.81 -0.02
C LYS A 115 3.49 -12.51 -0.85
N PHE A 116 3.82 -11.24 -1.07
CA PHE A 116 5.01 -10.86 -1.86
C PHE A 116 6.31 -11.29 -1.18
N LEU A 117 6.40 -11.13 0.14
CA LEU A 117 7.56 -11.53 0.92
C LEU A 117 7.78 -13.06 0.83
N LYS A 118 6.72 -13.87 0.92
CA LYS A 118 6.80 -15.32 0.74
C LYS A 118 7.21 -15.71 -0.69
N GLN A 119 6.65 -15.04 -1.69
CA GLN A 119 6.98 -15.28 -3.10
C GLN A 119 8.44 -14.93 -3.42
N LEU A 120 8.92 -13.77 -2.94
CA LEU A 120 10.28 -13.29 -3.19
C LEU A 120 11.32 -13.95 -2.30
N GLY A 121 10.93 -14.41 -1.10
CA GLY A 121 11.78 -15.11 -0.16
C GLY A 121 12.24 -16.50 -0.63
N GLY A 122 11.68 -17.03 -1.73
CA GLY A 122 12.20 -18.24 -2.39
C GLY A 122 12.27 -19.47 -1.48
N GLY A 123 11.27 -19.62 -0.58
CA GLY A 123 11.21 -20.72 0.39
C GLY A 123 12.00 -20.48 1.69
N LEU A 124 12.65 -19.33 1.86
CA LEU A 124 13.24 -18.92 3.15
C LEU A 124 12.18 -18.53 4.18
N ILE A 125 10.97 -18.21 3.71
CA ILE A 125 9.80 -17.83 4.51
C ILE A 125 8.70 -18.82 4.14
N THR A 126 8.23 -19.58 5.13
CA THR A 126 7.24 -20.67 4.96
C THR A 126 5.85 -20.19 5.34
#